data_AF-A0A3N1XKM6-F1
#
_entry.id   AF-A0A3N1XKM6-F1
#
_cell.length_a   1.000
_cell.length_b   1.000
_cell.length_c   1.000
_cell.angle_alpha   90.00
_cell.angle_beta   90.00
_cell.angle_gamma   90.00
#
_symmetry.space_group_name_H-M   'P 1'
#
loop_
_entity.id
_entity.type
_entity.pdbx_description
1 polymer ?
#
loop_
_entity_poly.entity_id
_entity_poly.type
_entity_poly.pdbx_seq_one_letter_code
_entity_poly.pdbx_strand_id
1 'polypeptide(L)'
;MINSILAATTKRVAQSTSPNVNACIRNKTIQCLNLYKDCSKELISERIKKLDYEWDSERVQEAKAGFCILMCSLLGLKTRKCWFLATAVIGLFLLQNALMGWCPSVPFLRKAGIRTSEEINNERIVLKMLRGDFEQSNGNKDIPEMLLRAEK
;
A
#
# COMPACT_ATOMS: atom_id res chain seq x y z
N MET A 1 -23.32 1.82 -14.37
CA MET A 1 -23.96 2.33 -13.13
C MET A 1 -23.32 1.75 -11.85
N ILE A 2 -22.02 1.40 -11.87
CA ILE A 2 -21.29 0.82 -10.70
C ILE A 2 -20.27 1.82 -10.12
N ASN A 3 -19.83 2.81 -10.92
CA ASN A 3 -18.78 3.76 -10.55
C ASN A 3 -19.19 4.81 -9.49
N SER A 4 -20.44 4.86 -9.02
CA SER A 4 -20.90 5.84 -8.03
C SER A 4 -20.94 5.31 -6.60
N ILE A 5 -20.81 4.00 -6.39
CA ILE A 5 -20.89 3.37 -5.05
C ILE A 5 -19.50 2.91 -4.58
N LEU A 6 -18.62 2.54 -5.52
CA LEU A 6 -17.30 1.98 -5.20
C LEU A 6 -16.19 2.94 -5.65
N ALA A 7 -15.31 3.27 -4.71
CA ALA A 7 -14.09 4.02 -4.98
C ALA A 7 -13.19 3.26 -5.96
N ALA A 8 -12.41 3.99 -6.77
CA ALA A 8 -11.40 3.38 -7.63
C ALA A 8 -10.48 2.48 -6.79
N THR A 9 -10.16 1.28 -7.30
CA THR A 9 -9.42 0.25 -6.57
C THR A 9 -8.17 0.83 -5.91
N THR A 10 -7.34 1.58 -6.63
CA THR A 10 -6.09 2.14 -6.10
C THR A 10 -6.30 3.27 -5.08
N LYS A 11 -7.44 3.96 -5.08
CA LYS A 11 -7.69 5.16 -4.27
C LYS A 11 -8.51 4.91 -3.00
N ARG A 12 -9.22 3.78 -2.91
CA ARG A 12 -10.15 3.45 -1.81
C ARG A 12 -9.53 3.55 -0.40
N VAL A 13 -8.30 3.05 -0.24
CA VAL A 13 -7.57 3.06 1.04
C VAL A 13 -7.14 4.47 1.42
N ALA A 14 -6.57 5.22 0.47
CA ALA A 14 -6.14 6.59 0.70
C ALA A 14 -7.34 7.49 1.04
N GLN A 15 -8.45 7.34 0.33
CA GLN A 15 -9.70 8.09 0.56
C GLN A 15 -10.34 7.78 1.93
N SER A 16 -10.17 6.56 2.44
CA SER A 16 -10.69 6.14 3.75
C SER A 16 -9.72 6.41 4.91
N THR A 17 -8.52 6.92 4.62
CA THR A 17 -7.49 7.24 5.63
C THR A 17 -7.55 8.71 6.01
N SER A 18 -7.35 9.04 7.30
CA SER A 18 -7.33 10.43 7.75
C SER A 18 -6.30 11.27 6.99
N PRO A 19 -6.60 12.52 6.60
CA PRO A 19 -5.70 13.38 5.82
C PRO A 19 -4.30 13.53 6.44
N ASN A 20 -4.21 13.64 7.76
CA ASN A 20 -2.93 13.79 8.48
C ASN A 20 -2.01 12.57 8.31
N VAL A 21 -2.58 11.35 8.32
CA VAL A 21 -1.81 10.12 8.12
C VAL A 21 -1.33 10.02 6.67
N ASN A 22 -2.20 10.32 5.70
CA ASN A 22 -1.80 10.38 4.29
C ASN A 22 -0.69 11.41 4.05
N ALA A 23 -0.81 12.60 4.63
CA ALA A 23 0.21 13.64 4.54
C ALA A 23 1.53 13.21 5.18
N CYS A 24 1.49 12.53 6.34
CA CYS A 24 2.69 11.98 6.98
C CYS A 24 3.41 10.97 6.08
N ILE A 25 2.67 10.03 5.49
CA ILE A 25 3.23 9.02 4.58
C ILE A 25 3.81 9.69 3.33
N ARG A 26 3.06 10.64 2.73
CA ARG A 26 3.53 11.42 1.58
C ARG A 26 4.84 12.16 1.90
N ASN A 27 4.89 12.85 3.05
CA ASN A 27 6.07 13.62 3.44
C ASN A 27 7.28 12.73 3.68
N LYS A 28 7.11 11.54 4.27
CA LYS A 28 8.18 10.55 4.38
C LYS A 28 8.68 10.10 3.01
N THR A 29 7.77 9.84 2.07
CA THR A 29 8.15 9.50 0.68
C THR A 29 8.95 10.62 0.02
N ILE A 30 8.51 11.88 0.15
CA ILE A 30 9.23 13.05 -0.38
C ILE A 30 10.62 13.18 0.26
N GLN A 31 10.73 13.00 1.58
CA GLN A 31 12.02 13.02 2.27
C GLN A 31 12.95 11.92 1.74
N CYS A 32 12.46 10.69 1.61
CA CYS A 32 13.23 9.59 1.02
C CYS A 32 13.69 9.94 -0.39
N LEU A 33 12.81 10.42 -1.26
CA LEU A 33 13.14 10.79 -2.64
C LEU A 33 14.18 11.92 -2.73
N ASN A 34 14.12 12.90 -1.83
CA ASN A 34 15.13 13.96 -1.75
C ASN A 34 16.52 13.41 -1.41
N LEU A 35 16.63 12.34 -0.61
CA LEU A 35 17.91 11.68 -0.32
C LEU A 35 18.54 11.05 -1.57
N TYR A 36 17.72 10.62 -2.54
CA TYR A 36 18.17 9.96 -3.76
C TYR A 36 18.34 10.89 -4.96
N LYS A 37 17.96 12.18 -4.84
CA LYS A 37 17.93 13.15 -5.95
C LYS A 37 19.28 13.30 -6.66
N ASP A 38 20.37 13.31 -5.89
CA ASP A 38 21.75 13.53 -6.38
C ASP A 38 22.62 12.27 -6.21
N CYS A 39 22.01 11.10 -5.98
CA CYS A 39 22.71 9.83 -5.87
C CYS A 39 23.09 9.23 -7.24
N SER A 40 24.04 8.30 -7.22
CA SER A 40 24.40 7.54 -8.41
C SER A 40 23.26 6.64 -8.89
N LYS A 41 23.24 6.30 -10.18
CA LYS A 41 22.20 5.45 -10.80
C LYS A 41 22.15 4.06 -10.17
N GLU A 42 23.27 3.57 -9.65
CA GLU A 42 23.40 2.28 -8.97
C GLU A 42 22.63 2.29 -7.64
N LEU A 43 22.79 3.33 -6.82
CA LEU A 43 22.06 3.49 -5.55
C LEU A 43 20.56 3.63 -5.77
N ILE A 44 20.15 4.39 -6.79
CA ILE A 44 18.74 4.50 -7.18
C ILE A 44 18.19 3.13 -7.60
N SER A 45 18.96 2.36 -8.37
CA SER A 45 18.58 1.01 -8.79
C SER A 45 18.45 0.04 -7.62
N GLU A 46 19.33 0.15 -6.61
CA GLU A 46 19.23 -0.64 -5.38
C GLU A 46 17.95 -0.29 -4.59
N ARG A 47 17.62 1.01 -4.47
CA ARG A 47 16.38 1.42 -3.83
C ARG A 47 15.15 0.90 -4.56
N ILE A 48 15.13 0.97 -5.89
CA ILE A 48 14.04 0.40 -6.70
C ILE A 48 13.89 -1.09 -6.40
N LYS A 49 14.99 -1.86 -6.37
CA LYS A 49 14.95 -3.28 -5.99
C LYS A 49 14.39 -3.49 -4.58
N LYS A 50 14.75 -2.64 -3.61
CA LYS A 50 14.18 -2.70 -2.25
C LYS A 50 12.67 -2.49 -2.25
N LEU A 51 12.13 -1.61 -3.11
CA LEU A 51 10.69 -1.38 -3.23
C LEU A 51 9.94 -2.61 -3.76
N ASP A 52 10.59 -3.48 -4.54
CA ASP A 52 9.96 -4.70 -5.07
C ASP A 52 9.72 -5.76 -3.98
N TYR A 53 10.43 -5.66 -2.86
CA TYR A 53 10.25 -6.53 -1.69
C TYR A 53 9.48 -5.85 -0.55
N GLU A 54 9.12 -4.58 -0.69
CA GLU A 54 8.33 -3.88 0.32
C GLU A 54 6.90 -4.44 0.36
N TRP A 55 6.40 -4.68 1.57
CA TRP A 55 5.04 -5.18 1.75
C TRP A 55 4.06 -4.03 1.74
N ASP A 56 3.12 -4.07 0.81
CA ASP A 56 1.98 -3.17 0.79
C ASP A 56 0.93 -3.55 1.83
N SER A 57 0.04 -2.60 2.14
CA SER A 57 -1.03 -2.78 3.12
C SER A 57 -1.98 -3.95 2.82
N GLU A 58 -2.23 -4.26 1.55
CA GLU A 58 -3.15 -5.34 1.15
C GLU A 58 -2.49 -6.69 1.42
N ARG A 59 -1.23 -6.86 1.02
CA ARG A 59 -0.45 -8.07 1.29
C ARG A 59 -0.32 -8.38 2.78
N VAL A 60 -0.08 -7.35 3.61
CA VAL A 60 -0.05 -7.52 5.08
C VAL A 60 -1.41 -8.00 5.61
N GLN A 61 -2.50 -7.43 5.10
CA GLN A 61 -3.85 -7.79 5.53
C GLN A 61 -4.22 -9.22 5.14
N GLU A 62 -3.92 -9.62 3.90
CA GLU A 62 -4.16 -10.98 3.40
C GLU A 62 -3.36 -12.02 4.18
N ALA A 63 -2.07 -11.76 4.43
CA ALA A 63 -1.22 -12.66 5.20
C ALA A 63 -1.74 -12.86 6.63
N LYS A 64 -2.14 -11.77 7.30
CA LYS A 64 -2.72 -11.83 8.65
C LYS A 64 -4.04 -12.59 8.67
N ALA A 65 -4.94 -12.31 7.73
CA ALA A 65 -6.23 -12.99 7.66
C ALA A 65 -6.06 -14.48 7.35
N GLY A 66 -5.20 -14.84 6.40
CA GLY A 66 -4.86 -16.22 6.08
C GLY A 66 -4.29 -16.98 7.28
N PHE A 67 -3.36 -16.35 8.02
CA PHE A 67 -2.82 -16.91 9.26
C PHE A 67 -3.93 -17.17 10.30
N CYS A 68 -4.79 -16.19 10.56
CA CYS A 68 -5.89 -16.34 11.51
C CYS A 68 -6.89 -17.43 11.09
N ILE A 69 -7.23 -17.51 9.81
CA ILE A 69 -8.11 -18.55 9.25
C ILE A 69 -7.49 -19.94 9.45
N LEU A 70 -6.21 -20.12 9.13
CA LEU A 70 -5.51 -21.39 9.34
C LEU A 70 -5.50 -21.79 10.81
N MET A 71 -5.15 -20.86 11.71
CA MET A 71 -5.11 -21.13 13.14
C MET A 71 -6.49 -21.45 13.72
N CYS A 72 -7.53 -20.68 13.38
CA CYS A 72 -8.89 -20.96 13.81
C CYS A 72 -9.39 -22.31 13.28
N SER A 73 -9.07 -22.65 12.03
CA SER A 73 -9.49 -23.93 11.44
C SER A 73 -8.80 -25.12 12.12
N LEU A 74 -7.49 -25.03 12.37
CA LEU A 74 -6.75 -26.05 13.12
C LEU A 74 -7.27 -26.22 14.56
N LEU A 75 -7.59 -25.11 15.23
CA LEU A 75 -8.19 -25.14 16.57
C LEU A 75 -9.60 -25.73 16.54
N GLY A 76 -10.38 -25.47 15.49
CA GLY A 76 -11.71 -26.03 15.29
C GLY A 76 -11.72 -27.55 15.12
N LEU A 77 -10.70 -28.08 14.44
CA LEU A 77 -10.49 -29.53 14.31
C LEU A 77 -10.04 -30.16 15.63
N LYS A 78 -9.21 -29.49 16.43
CA LYS A 78 -8.60 -30.06 17.65
C LYS A 78 -9.42 -29.87 18.93
N THR A 79 -10.22 -28.81 19.04
CA THR A 79 -10.84 -28.40 20.31
C THR A 79 -12.36 -28.32 20.25
N ARG A 80 -12.91 -27.22 19.72
CA ARG A 80 -14.36 -26.94 19.69
C ARG A 80 -14.77 -26.42 18.31
N LYS A 81 -15.93 -26.88 17.83
CA LYS A 81 -16.50 -26.44 16.54
C LYS A 81 -16.78 -24.93 16.47
N CYS A 82 -16.86 -24.23 17.59
CA CYS A 82 -17.05 -22.77 17.63
C CYS A 82 -15.94 -21.98 16.93
N TRP A 83 -14.72 -22.54 16.80
CA TRP A 83 -13.65 -21.88 16.04
C TRP A 83 -13.92 -21.77 14.54
N PHE A 84 -14.77 -22.64 13.98
CA PHE A 84 -15.22 -22.49 12.58
C PHE A 84 -16.10 -21.25 12.40
N LEU A 85 -16.81 -20.79 13.43
CA LEU A 85 -17.51 -19.51 13.39
C LEU A 85 -16.52 -18.35 13.27
N ALA A 86 -15.39 -18.41 14.00
CA ALA A 86 -14.34 -17.41 13.87
C ALA A 86 -13.75 -17.39 12.45
N THR A 87 -13.49 -18.56 11.85
CA THR A 87 -13.07 -18.67 10.43
C THR A 87 -14.10 -18.03 9.49
N ALA A 88 -15.40 -18.32 9.67
CA ALA A 88 -16.45 -17.75 8.84
C ALA A 88 -16.53 -16.22 8.96
N VAL A 89 -16.40 -15.69 10.19
CA VAL A 89 -16.39 -14.24 10.45
C VAL A 89 -15.20 -13.56 9.76
N ILE A 90 -13.99 -14.12 9.87
CA ILE A 90 -12.80 -13.55 9.21
C ILE A 90 -12.97 -13.59 7.68
N GLY A 91 -13.51 -14.68 7.13
CA GLY A 91 -13.83 -14.78 5.70
C GLY A 91 -14.84 -13.74 5.23
N LEU A 92 -15.87 -13.46 6.04
CA LEU A 92 -16.85 -12.41 5.74
C LEU A 92 -16.20 -11.02 5.71
N PHE A 93 -15.31 -10.70 6.66
CA PHE A 93 -14.56 -9.44 6.65
C PHE A 93 -13.64 -9.29 5.44
N LEU A 94 -13.00 -10.38 4.99
CA LEU A 94 -12.23 -10.37 3.74
C LEU A 94 -13.11 -10.08 2.53
N LEU A 95 -14.28 -10.73 2.45
CA LEU A 95 -15.22 -10.51 1.35
C LEU A 95 -15.76 -9.07 1.36
N GLN A 96 -16.15 -8.56 2.52
CA GLN A 96 -16.59 -7.18 2.68
C GLN A 96 -15.48 -6.20 2.26
N ASN A 97 -14.22 -6.46 2.63
CA ASN A 97 -13.10 -5.62 2.23
C ASN A 97 -12.84 -5.65 0.72
N ALA A 98 -12.94 -6.83 0.10
CA ALA A 98 -12.79 -6.96 -1.35
C ALA A 98 -13.89 -6.20 -2.12
N LEU A 99 -15.11 -6.18 -1.58
CA LEU A 99 -16.26 -5.51 -2.21
C LEU A 99 -16.33 -4.01 -1.91
N MET A 100 -16.14 -3.60 -0.66
CA MET A 100 -16.35 -2.22 -0.19
C MET A 100 -15.04 -1.42 -0.06
N GLY A 101 -13.87 -2.08 -0.10
CA GLY A 101 -12.57 -1.44 0.02
C GLY A 101 -12.23 -0.91 1.42
N TRP A 102 -13.08 -1.14 2.41
CA TRP A 102 -12.91 -0.69 3.79
C TRP A 102 -12.79 -1.89 4.74
N CYS A 103 -11.77 -1.83 5.61
CA CYS A 103 -11.60 -2.79 6.71
C CYS A 103 -11.16 -2.04 7.98
N PRO A 104 -11.68 -2.40 9.17
CA PRO A 104 -11.26 -1.80 10.43
C PRO A 104 -9.75 -1.86 10.70
N SER A 105 -9.04 -2.81 10.08
CA SER A 105 -7.59 -2.99 10.26
C SER A 105 -6.75 -1.95 9.51
N VAL A 106 -7.27 -1.39 8.42
CA VAL A 106 -6.53 -0.49 7.52
C VAL A 106 -6.06 0.77 8.27
N PRO A 107 -6.88 1.51 9.04
CA PRO A 107 -6.41 2.67 9.80
C PRO A 107 -5.23 2.38 10.74
N PHE A 108 -5.16 1.19 11.33
CA PHE A 108 -4.04 0.81 12.20
C PHE A 108 -2.76 0.58 11.41
N LEU A 109 -2.84 -0.14 10.28
CA LEU A 109 -1.69 -0.36 9.39
C LEU A 109 -1.16 0.96 8.83
N ARG A 110 -2.08 1.87 8.46
CA ARG A 110 -1.74 3.21 7.94
C ARG A 110 -1.07 4.07 9.01
N LYS A 111 -1.55 4.05 10.26
CA LYS A 111 -0.87 4.72 11.39
C LYS A 111 0.52 4.16 11.67
N ALA A 112 0.73 2.86 11.44
CA ALA A 112 2.05 2.23 11.51
C ALA A 112 2.98 2.61 10.34
N GLY A 113 2.49 3.36 9.35
CA GLY A 113 3.26 3.82 8.19
C GLY A 113 3.33 2.81 7.05
N ILE A 114 2.51 1.76 7.05
CA ILE A 114 2.44 0.80 5.95
C ILE A 114 1.78 1.46 4.74
N ARG A 115 2.50 1.41 3.62
CA ARG A 115 2.14 2.10 2.38
C ARG A 115 1.25 1.23 1.51
N THR A 116 0.45 1.86 0.67
CA THR A 116 -0.31 1.14 -0.36
C THR A 116 0.63 0.75 -1.51
N SER A 117 0.23 -0.24 -2.30
CA SER A 117 0.97 -0.61 -3.52
C SER A 117 1.13 0.58 -4.47
N GLU A 118 0.11 1.44 -4.55
CA GLU A 118 0.13 2.68 -5.34
C GLU A 118 1.21 3.67 -4.86
N GLU A 119 1.30 3.92 -3.55
CA GLU A 119 2.30 4.84 -2.99
C GLU A 119 3.73 4.34 -3.20
N ILE A 120 3.94 3.03 -3.07
CA ILE A 120 5.22 2.36 -3.36
C ILE A 120 5.55 2.50 -4.86
N ASN A 121 4.54 2.33 -5.72
CA ASN A 121 4.71 2.47 -7.16
C ASN A 121 5.02 3.91 -7.58
N ASN A 122 4.39 4.90 -6.94
CA ASN A 122 4.64 6.31 -7.22
C ASN A 122 6.08 6.70 -6.85
N GLU A 123 6.60 6.21 -5.72
CA GLU A 123 8.03 6.36 -5.39
C GLU A 123 8.91 5.69 -6.47
N ARG A 124 8.57 4.46 -6.87
CA ARG A 124 9.31 3.73 -7.91
C ARG A 124 9.37 4.51 -9.22
N ILE A 125 8.25 5.09 -9.66
CA ILE A 125 8.16 5.90 -10.88
C ILE A 125 9.08 7.12 -10.77
N VAL A 126 9.02 7.86 -9.65
CA VAL A 126 9.89 9.03 -9.44
C VAL A 126 11.37 8.63 -9.42
N LEU A 127 11.72 7.52 -8.78
CA LEU A 127 13.11 7.02 -8.80
C LEU A 127 13.57 6.65 -10.21
N LYS A 128 12.71 6.04 -11.03
CA LYS A 128 13.02 5.77 -12.44
C LYS A 128 13.22 7.06 -13.24
N MET A 129 12.42 8.10 -12.96
CA MET A 129 12.62 9.43 -13.55
C MET A 129 13.97 10.03 -13.12
N LEU A 130 14.34 9.95 -11.83
CA LEU A 130 15.63 10.43 -11.33
C LEU A 130 16.82 9.65 -11.92
N ARG A 131 16.66 8.35 -12.16
CA ARG A 131 17.67 7.51 -12.84
C ARG A 131 17.88 7.91 -14.31
N GLY A 132 16.90 8.59 -14.90
CA GLY A 132 16.90 9.01 -16.30
C GLY A 132 16.24 7.99 -17.24
N ASP A 133 15.38 7.10 -16.74
CA ASP A 133 14.71 6.07 -17.56
C ASP A 133 13.68 6.68 -18.55
N PHE A 134 13.28 7.94 -18.35
CA PHE A 134 12.30 8.63 -19.18
C PHE A 134 12.94 9.86 -19.84
N GLU A 135 13.41 9.71 -21.09
CA GLU A 135 14.16 10.75 -21.83
C GLU A 135 13.39 12.04 -22.15
N GLN A 136 12.07 12.11 -21.93
CA GLN A 136 11.23 13.28 -22.24
C GLN A 136 10.84 14.15 -21.04
N SER A 137 11.25 13.82 -19.82
CA SER A 137 10.96 14.63 -18.62
C SER A 137 12.02 15.72 -18.41
N ASN A 138 12.26 16.57 -19.40
CA ASN A 138 13.16 17.73 -19.29
C ASN A 138 12.48 18.91 -18.55
N GLY A 139 11.68 18.61 -17.53
CA GLY A 139 10.86 19.56 -16.80
C GLY A 139 11.03 19.37 -15.30
N ASN A 140 11.78 20.30 -14.71
CA ASN A 140 11.99 20.58 -13.28
C ASN A 140 12.27 19.38 -12.35
N LYS A 141 13.43 19.34 -11.70
CA LYS A 141 13.84 18.28 -10.74
C LYS A 141 13.16 18.42 -9.37
N ASP A 142 11.93 18.94 -9.35
CA ASP A 142 11.18 19.17 -8.13
C ASP A 142 10.40 17.90 -7.76
N ILE A 143 10.89 17.20 -6.73
CA ILE A 143 10.34 15.93 -6.24
C ILE A 143 8.82 15.99 -5.98
N PRO A 144 8.26 17.03 -5.34
CA PRO A 144 6.81 17.10 -5.13
C PRO A 144 6.02 17.12 -6.44
N GLU A 145 6.54 17.77 -7.48
CA GLU A 145 5.91 17.85 -8.79
C GLU A 145 6.02 16.51 -9.54
N MET A 146 7.19 15.86 -9.48
CA MET A 146 7.38 14.53 -10.05
C MET A 146 6.44 13.50 -9.42
N LEU A 147 6.28 13.56 -8.09
CA LEU A 147 5.35 12.68 -7.37
C LEU A 147 3.89 12.96 -7.74
N LEU A 148 3.50 14.23 -7.90
CA LEU A 148 2.17 14.60 -8.41
C LEU A 148 1.91 14.07 -9.82
N ARG A 149 2.93 14.01 -10.69
CA ARG A 149 2.81 13.40 -12.02
C ARG A 149 2.64 11.89 -11.95
N ALA A 150 3.32 11.22 -11.01
CA ALA A 150 3.19 9.78 -10.80
C ALA A 150 1.81 9.37 -10.23
N GLU A 151 1.13 10.28 -9.53
CA GLU A 151 -0.18 10.05 -8.90
C GLU A 151 -1.39 10.21 -9.84
N LYS A 152 -1.16 10.66 -11.08
CA LYS A 152 -2.21 10.87 -12.10
C LYS A 152 -2.52 9.58 -12.85
#